data_AF-A0A7S0DD35-F1
#
_entry.id   AF-A0A7S0DD35-F1
#
_cell.length_a   1.000
_cell.length_b   1.000
_cell.length_c   1.000
_cell.angle_alpha   90.00
_cell.angle_beta   90.00
_cell.angle_gamma   90.00
#
_symmetry.space_group_name_H-M   'P 1'
#
loop_
_entity.id
_entity.type
_entity.pdbx_description
1 polymer ?
#
loop_
_entity_poly.entity_id
_entity_poly.type
_entity_poly.pdbx_seq_one_letter_code
_entity_poly.pdbx_strand_id
1 'polypeptide(L)'
;GFFAAAPAPPPRGARRRASGVSARASYRAHLSDRAFRFDARERLGAALLVAVLLWFEYVSRDARGDDAATRLARRLLSLERASTFRTATLWATAFLGTVCVVARVPKNGKGKARVPTVVLRKAYHVLAAAMFAPPLCGASERINGLVSRETLAAAYAVALAAFAALEVVRTRGASVRLPKALGGPVRVGETIDALFEKFLDHRDAGGATVVLSHVSLLVAVAAPLWLTRGSLGAARHDAVATFGPFAGIVAVGIGDTCASVVGVRLGKTPAFRHSRKTAEGAFAGAAANAAASWALWRASAGDAVSWRAILPASLGAAWLETATEQSDNAFVPLAYLALLGCASRGSLSLK
;
A
#
# COMPACT_ATOMS: atom_id res chain seq x y z
N GLY A 1 36.54 -23.95 48.45
CA GLY A 1 35.82 -22.77 48.95
C GLY A 1 36.63 -21.54 48.62
N PHE A 2 36.12 -20.69 47.75
CA PHE A 2 36.69 -19.38 47.43
C PHE A 2 35.64 -18.33 47.75
N PHE A 3 35.79 -17.64 48.87
CA PHE A 3 35.08 -16.40 49.16
C PHE A 3 36.12 -15.28 49.11
N ALA A 4 36.05 -14.43 48.08
CA ALA A 4 36.79 -13.18 48.01
C ALA A 4 35.92 -12.06 48.61
N ALA A 5 36.51 -11.25 49.49
CA ALA A 5 35.86 -10.15 50.18
C ALA A 5 35.44 -9.01 49.23
N ALA A 6 34.32 -8.35 49.53
CA ALA A 6 33.81 -7.21 48.77
C ALA A 6 34.63 -5.92 49.02
N PRO A 7 34.78 -5.01 48.03
CA PRO A 7 35.55 -3.78 48.20
C PRO A 7 34.74 -2.70 48.93
N ALA A 8 35.45 -1.88 49.73
CA ALA A 8 34.88 -0.80 50.54
C ALA A 8 34.32 0.36 49.69
N PRO A 9 33.26 1.05 50.15
CA PRO A 9 32.66 2.17 49.41
C PRO A 9 33.54 3.43 49.47
N PRO A 10 33.53 4.27 48.43
CA PRO A 10 34.38 5.46 48.37
C PRO A 10 33.88 6.57 49.32
N PRO A 11 34.77 7.47 49.77
CA PRO A 11 34.44 8.48 50.75
C PRO A 11 33.45 9.52 50.18
N ARG A 12 32.47 9.88 51.01
CA ARG A 12 31.45 10.89 50.72
C ARG A 12 32.10 12.28 50.66
N GLY A 13 32.38 12.76 49.45
CA GLY A 13 32.81 14.16 49.26
C GLY A 13 33.18 14.56 47.83
N ALA A 14 33.64 13.64 46.98
CA ALA A 14 34.22 14.00 45.68
C ALA A 14 33.22 14.04 44.50
N ARG A 15 31.98 14.53 44.70
CA ARG A 15 30.93 14.52 43.64
C ARG A 15 30.36 15.88 43.26
N ARG A 16 31.09 16.98 43.50
CA ARG A 16 30.67 18.32 43.06
C ARG A 16 31.82 19.10 42.44
N ARG A 17 32.23 18.74 41.21
CA ARG A 17 32.86 19.72 40.28
C ARG A 17 32.97 19.29 38.80
N ALA A 18 32.32 18.21 38.36
CA ALA A 18 32.42 17.72 36.98
C ALA A 18 31.06 17.58 36.23
N SER A 19 30.01 18.30 36.61
CA SER A 19 28.66 18.14 36.00
C SER A 19 28.20 19.31 35.11
N GLY A 20 29.01 20.36 34.93
CA GLY A 20 28.59 21.55 34.15
C GLY A 20 28.73 21.43 32.62
N VAL A 21 29.62 20.57 32.13
CA VAL A 21 29.94 20.45 30.69
C VAL A 21 29.07 19.39 29.97
N SER A 22 28.35 18.54 30.70
CA SER A 22 27.72 17.34 30.12
C SER A 22 26.26 17.51 29.66
N ALA A 23 25.47 18.46 30.19
CA ALA A 23 24.05 18.54 29.81
C ALA A 23 23.80 19.35 28.52
N ARG A 24 24.48 20.50 28.35
CA ARG A 24 24.31 21.36 27.16
C ARG A 24 24.95 20.76 25.90
N ALA A 25 26.07 20.04 26.04
CA ALA A 25 26.71 19.33 24.93
C ALA A 25 25.89 18.11 24.48
N SER A 26 25.38 17.28 25.42
CA SER A 26 24.46 16.18 25.09
C SER A 26 23.12 16.67 24.55
N TYR A 27 22.60 17.81 25.04
CA TYR A 27 21.39 18.41 24.50
C TYR A 27 21.60 18.98 23.09
N ARG A 28 22.71 19.68 22.83
CA ARG A 28 23.08 20.12 21.48
C ARG A 28 23.32 18.95 20.53
N ALA A 29 23.97 17.88 20.98
CA ALA A 29 24.17 16.67 20.19
C ALA A 29 22.84 15.97 19.87
N HIS A 30 21.92 15.91 20.84
CA HIS A 30 20.59 15.35 20.64
C HIS A 30 19.73 16.22 19.70
N LEU A 31 19.86 17.54 19.77
CA LEU A 31 19.22 18.47 18.85
C LEU A 31 19.84 18.43 17.45
N SER A 32 21.16 18.31 17.32
CA SER A 32 21.83 18.19 16.02
C SER A 32 21.53 16.86 15.35
N ASP A 33 21.41 15.78 16.12
CA ASP A 33 21.02 14.46 15.62
C ASP A 33 19.54 14.45 15.18
N ARG A 34 18.63 15.13 15.92
CA ARG A 34 17.26 15.36 15.43
C ARG A 34 17.20 16.26 14.20
N ALA A 35 18.00 17.32 14.16
CA ALA A 35 18.02 18.27 13.04
C ALA A 35 18.62 17.64 11.77
N PHE A 36 19.69 16.84 11.91
CA PHE A 36 20.29 16.07 10.81
C PHE A 36 19.30 15.04 10.26
N ARG A 37 18.59 14.33 11.16
CA ARG A 37 17.52 13.41 10.74
C ARG A 37 16.36 14.16 10.08
N PHE A 38 16.06 15.39 10.47
CA PHE A 38 15.02 16.21 9.85
C PHE A 38 15.41 16.63 8.43
N ASP A 39 16.63 17.15 8.24
CA ASP A 39 17.14 17.62 6.94
C ASP A 39 17.32 16.46 5.95
N ALA A 40 17.86 15.31 6.38
CA ALA A 40 17.96 14.12 5.55
C ALA A 40 16.58 13.56 5.12
N ARG A 41 15.58 13.63 6.01
CA ARG A 41 14.20 13.20 5.70
C ARG A 41 13.51 14.16 4.76
N GLU A 42 13.74 15.46 4.92
CA GLU A 42 13.18 16.47 4.03
C GLU A 42 13.74 16.31 2.62
N ARG A 43 15.05 16.09 2.49
CA ARG A 43 15.69 15.81 1.21
C ARG A 43 15.21 14.50 0.59
N LEU A 44 15.05 13.44 1.38
CA LEU A 44 14.49 12.17 0.91
C LEU A 44 13.03 12.35 0.45
N GLY A 45 12.19 13.04 1.22
CA GLY A 45 10.79 13.32 0.89
C GLY A 45 10.66 14.16 -0.38
N ALA A 46 11.49 15.20 -0.52
CA ALA A 46 11.55 16.02 -1.74
C ALA A 46 12.02 15.21 -2.95
N ALA A 47 13.06 14.38 -2.81
CA ALA A 47 13.55 13.51 -3.88
C ALA A 47 12.48 12.49 -4.31
N LEU A 48 11.77 11.88 -3.35
CA LEU A 48 10.66 10.98 -3.62
C LEU A 48 9.50 11.70 -4.32
N LEU A 49 9.16 12.93 -3.89
CA LEU A 49 8.12 13.72 -4.54
C LEU A 49 8.50 14.02 -6.00
N VAL A 50 9.73 14.45 -6.26
CA VAL A 50 10.22 14.68 -7.63
C VAL A 50 10.16 13.39 -8.45
N ALA A 51 10.62 12.26 -7.90
CA ALA A 51 10.55 10.98 -8.59
C ALA A 51 9.11 10.57 -8.93
N VAL A 52 8.16 10.80 -8.03
CA VAL A 52 6.74 10.52 -8.25
C VAL A 52 6.11 11.45 -9.29
N LEU A 53 6.49 12.73 -9.31
CA LEU A 53 6.04 13.67 -10.35
C LEU A 53 6.59 13.30 -11.73
N LEU A 54 7.87 12.93 -11.80
CA LEU A 54 8.48 12.39 -13.03
C LEU A 54 7.81 11.08 -13.46
N TRP A 55 7.43 10.23 -12.50
CA TRP A 55 6.68 9.01 -12.75
C TRP A 55 5.28 9.30 -13.29
N PHE A 56 4.57 10.29 -12.74
CA PHE A 56 3.29 10.75 -13.26
C PHE A 56 3.41 11.24 -14.70
N GLU A 57 4.45 12.03 -15.00
CA GLU A 57 4.75 12.46 -16.36
C GLU A 57 4.98 11.25 -17.26
N TYR A 58 5.85 10.32 -16.85
CA TYR A 58 6.15 9.08 -17.59
C TYR A 58 4.91 8.24 -17.88
N VAL A 59 4.10 7.92 -16.87
CA VAL A 59 2.87 7.13 -17.02
C VAL A 59 1.90 7.84 -17.96
N SER A 60 1.90 9.17 -17.96
CA SER A 60 0.99 9.99 -18.77
C SER A 60 1.56 10.36 -20.14
N ARG A 61 2.80 9.96 -20.49
CA ARG A 61 3.43 10.26 -21.79
C ARG A 61 2.70 9.57 -22.94
N ASP A 62 2.60 10.30 -24.05
CA ASP A 62 2.15 9.82 -25.37
C ASP A 62 3.07 10.45 -26.44
N ALA A 63 3.12 9.87 -27.64
CA ALA A 63 3.95 10.33 -28.75
C ALA A 63 3.61 11.74 -29.26
N ARG A 64 2.48 12.34 -28.83
CA ARG A 64 1.90 13.58 -29.37
C ARG A 64 2.37 14.90 -28.70
N GLY A 65 3.27 14.87 -27.72
CA GLY A 65 3.95 16.08 -27.23
C GLY A 65 3.16 17.06 -26.33
N ASP A 66 1.86 16.83 -26.03
CA ASP A 66 1.12 17.62 -25.03
C ASP A 66 1.78 17.53 -23.61
N ASP A 67 1.37 18.32 -22.61
CA ASP A 67 1.73 18.06 -21.20
C ASP A 67 0.80 17.02 -20.55
N ALA A 68 1.29 16.26 -19.57
CA ALA A 68 0.54 15.17 -18.94
C ALA A 68 -0.77 15.63 -18.26
N ALA A 69 -0.75 16.80 -17.62
CA ALA A 69 -1.88 17.31 -16.87
C ALA A 69 -3.02 17.72 -17.81
N THR A 70 -2.72 18.46 -18.87
CA THR A 70 -3.69 18.87 -19.89
C THR A 70 -4.30 17.66 -20.59
N ARG A 71 -3.51 16.61 -20.88
CA ARG A 71 -4.04 15.35 -21.43
C ARG A 71 -5.00 14.65 -20.48
N LEU A 72 -4.62 14.49 -19.21
CA LEU A 72 -5.48 13.83 -18.24
C LEU A 72 -6.77 14.62 -18.05
N ALA A 73 -6.69 15.95 -17.96
CA ALA A 73 -7.85 16.83 -17.89
C ALA A 73 -8.75 16.68 -19.13
N ARG A 74 -8.18 16.67 -20.33
CA ARG A 74 -8.92 16.42 -21.58
C ARG A 74 -9.60 15.05 -21.55
N ARG A 75 -8.89 13.99 -21.15
CA ARG A 75 -9.49 12.65 -21.05
C ARG A 75 -10.65 12.61 -20.05
N LEU A 76 -10.45 13.12 -18.83
CA LEU A 76 -11.46 13.08 -17.78
C LEU A 76 -12.68 13.96 -18.07
N LEU A 77 -12.46 15.16 -18.61
CA LEU A 77 -13.50 16.17 -18.75
C LEU A 77 -14.20 16.14 -20.10
N SER A 78 -13.54 15.65 -21.16
CA SER A 78 -14.15 15.55 -22.50
C SER A 78 -14.31 14.11 -22.96
N LEU A 79 -13.24 13.34 -23.10
CA LEU A 79 -13.28 12.03 -23.79
C LEU A 79 -14.01 10.94 -22.99
N GLU A 80 -13.79 10.88 -21.69
CA GLU A 80 -14.32 9.86 -20.77
C GLU A 80 -15.23 10.47 -19.72
N ARG A 81 -15.88 11.61 -19.99
CA ARG A 81 -16.67 12.36 -18.98
C ARG A 81 -17.72 11.49 -18.27
N ALA A 82 -18.52 10.75 -19.04
CA ALA A 82 -19.56 9.90 -18.48
C ALA A 82 -18.98 8.74 -17.65
N SER A 83 -17.89 8.14 -18.15
CA SER A 83 -17.17 7.07 -17.46
C SER A 83 -16.53 7.54 -16.17
N THR A 84 -15.90 8.72 -16.20
CA THR A 84 -15.33 9.41 -15.04
C THR A 84 -16.39 9.64 -13.97
N PHE A 85 -17.57 10.14 -14.35
CA PHE A 85 -18.66 10.37 -13.40
C PHE A 85 -19.16 9.07 -12.76
N ARG A 86 -19.35 8.00 -13.56
CA ARG A 86 -19.78 6.69 -13.06
C ARG A 86 -18.74 6.06 -12.12
N THR A 87 -17.46 6.12 -12.48
CA THR A 87 -16.36 5.66 -11.62
C THR A 87 -16.28 6.47 -10.33
N ALA A 88 -16.41 7.81 -10.40
CA ALA A 88 -16.44 8.66 -9.22
C ALA A 88 -17.62 8.35 -8.30
N THR A 89 -18.80 8.07 -8.87
CA THR A 89 -19.99 7.68 -8.11
C THR A 89 -19.78 6.32 -7.42
N LEU A 90 -19.24 5.32 -8.12
CA LEU A 90 -18.86 4.04 -7.53
C LEU A 90 -17.90 4.21 -6.36
N TRP A 91 -16.87 5.04 -6.53
CA TRP A 91 -15.88 5.28 -5.48
C TRP A 91 -16.47 6.04 -4.29
N ALA A 92 -17.31 7.04 -4.53
CA ALA A 92 -18.01 7.76 -3.48
C ALA A 92 -18.94 6.85 -2.68
N THR A 93 -19.72 5.99 -3.35
CA THR A 93 -20.63 5.05 -2.66
C THR A 93 -19.86 3.99 -1.88
N ALA A 94 -18.79 3.42 -2.43
CA ALA A 94 -17.94 2.46 -1.71
C ALA A 94 -17.29 3.09 -0.47
N PHE A 95 -16.80 4.33 -0.60
CA PHE A 95 -16.21 5.09 0.50
C PHE A 95 -17.26 5.40 1.59
N LEU A 96 -18.41 5.97 1.22
CA LEU A 96 -19.52 6.26 2.14
C LEU A 96 -20.01 4.99 2.84
N GLY A 97 -20.17 3.90 2.09
CA GLY A 97 -20.52 2.59 2.64
C GLY A 97 -19.51 2.12 3.69
N THR A 98 -18.21 2.26 3.41
CA THR A 98 -17.16 1.90 4.38
C THR A 98 -17.21 2.79 5.62
N VAL A 99 -17.36 4.11 5.45
CA VAL A 99 -17.52 5.04 6.58
C VAL A 99 -18.74 4.65 7.43
N CYS A 100 -19.86 4.32 6.80
CA CYS A 100 -21.07 3.86 7.46
C CYS A 100 -20.89 2.53 8.20
N VAL A 101 -20.10 1.59 7.68
CA VAL A 101 -19.77 0.33 8.34
C VAL A 101 -18.85 0.60 9.54
N VAL A 102 -17.77 1.36 9.34
CA VAL A 102 -16.82 1.72 10.40
C VAL A 102 -17.48 2.55 11.50
N ALA A 103 -18.40 3.45 11.17
CA ALA A 103 -19.15 4.24 12.15
C ALA A 103 -20.08 3.39 13.02
N ARG A 104 -20.57 2.24 12.49
CA ARG A 104 -21.36 1.25 13.24
C ARG A 104 -20.51 0.31 14.09
N VAL A 105 -19.20 0.26 13.86
CA VAL A 105 -18.29 -0.45 14.76
C VAL A 105 -18.30 0.29 16.10
N PRO A 106 -18.66 -0.37 17.23
CA PRO A 106 -18.76 0.27 18.52
C PRO A 106 -17.47 1.03 18.85
N LYS A 107 -17.57 2.35 19.06
CA LYS A 107 -16.44 3.16 19.52
C LYS A 107 -16.00 2.62 20.88
N ASN A 108 -14.71 2.29 21.01
CA ASN A 108 -14.15 1.75 22.25
C ASN A 108 -14.42 2.71 23.42
N GLY A 109 -15.27 2.29 24.36
CA GLY A 109 -15.30 2.86 25.71
C GLY A 109 -14.28 2.15 26.60
N LYS A 110 -13.86 2.78 27.69
CA LYS A 110 -13.01 2.15 28.71
C LYS A 110 -13.66 0.81 29.12
N GLY A 111 -13.01 -0.32 28.79
CA GLY A 111 -13.47 -1.67 29.13
C GLY A 111 -14.00 -2.57 28.00
N LYS A 112 -14.08 -2.12 26.73
CA LYS A 112 -14.43 -3.00 25.58
C LYS A 112 -13.21 -3.41 24.75
N ALA A 113 -13.22 -4.65 24.24
CA ALA A 113 -12.14 -5.23 23.44
C ALA A 113 -11.89 -4.40 22.16
N ARG A 114 -10.63 -4.00 21.95
CA ARG A 114 -10.19 -3.21 20.78
C ARG A 114 -10.29 -4.05 19.52
N VAL A 115 -10.92 -3.53 18.45
CA VAL A 115 -10.92 -4.19 17.13
C VAL A 115 -9.47 -4.46 16.70
N PRO A 116 -9.10 -5.70 16.34
CA PRO A 116 -7.73 -5.99 15.92
C PRO A 116 -7.35 -5.20 14.66
N THR A 117 -6.16 -4.57 14.65
CA THR A 117 -5.63 -3.81 13.51
C THR A 117 -5.62 -4.62 12.22
N VAL A 118 -5.43 -5.94 12.33
CA VAL A 118 -5.49 -6.87 11.19
C VAL A 118 -6.85 -6.80 10.49
N VAL A 119 -7.97 -6.81 11.23
CA VAL A 119 -9.33 -6.75 10.65
C VAL A 119 -9.53 -5.45 9.90
N LEU A 120 -9.12 -4.33 10.50
CA LEU A 120 -9.21 -3.01 9.89
C LEU A 120 -8.38 -2.92 8.60
N ARG A 121 -7.14 -3.44 8.61
CA ARG A 121 -6.27 -3.50 7.43
C ARG A 121 -6.95 -4.27 6.29
N LYS A 122 -7.50 -5.46 6.57
CA LYS A 122 -8.12 -6.28 5.52
C LYS A 122 -9.42 -5.66 4.99
N ALA A 123 -10.15 -4.89 5.78
CA ALA A 123 -11.28 -4.11 5.28
C ALA A 123 -10.87 -3.12 4.17
N TYR A 124 -9.71 -2.45 4.30
CA TYR A 124 -9.17 -1.60 3.24
C TYR A 124 -8.71 -2.38 2.01
N HIS A 125 -8.23 -3.62 2.17
CA HIS A 125 -7.82 -4.46 1.05
C HIS A 125 -9.04 -4.90 0.23
N VAL A 126 -10.13 -5.26 0.90
CA VAL A 126 -11.43 -5.52 0.28
C VAL A 126 -11.99 -4.27 -0.39
N LEU A 127 -11.92 -3.11 0.27
CA LEU A 127 -12.36 -1.84 -0.33
C LEU A 127 -11.54 -1.51 -1.59
N ALA A 128 -10.23 -1.68 -1.55
CA ALA A 128 -9.37 -1.48 -2.72
C ALA A 128 -9.78 -2.40 -3.87
N ALA A 129 -10.04 -3.69 -3.60
CA ALA A 129 -10.56 -4.60 -4.61
C ALA A 129 -11.91 -4.13 -5.19
N ALA A 130 -12.85 -3.70 -4.34
CA ALA A 130 -14.17 -3.23 -4.76
C ALA A 130 -14.12 -1.93 -5.59
N MET A 131 -13.18 -1.02 -5.29
CA MET A 131 -13.04 0.25 -6.02
C MET A 131 -12.28 0.08 -7.34
N PHE A 132 -11.26 -0.78 -7.35
CA PHE A 132 -10.27 -0.83 -8.43
C PHE A 132 -10.42 -2.00 -9.40
N ALA A 133 -11.09 -3.08 -9.01
CA ALA A 133 -11.38 -4.18 -9.93
C ALA A 133 -12.38 -3.81 -11.02
N PRO A 134 -13.51 -3.12 -10.73
CA PRO A 134 -14.53 -2.90 -11.75
C PRO A 134 -14.05 -2.13 -12.99
N PRO A 135 -13.25 -1.06 -12.90
CA PRO A 135 -12.71 -0.39 -14.08
C PRO A 135 -11.78 -1.26 -14.93
N LEU A 136 -11.11 -2.24 -14.33
CA LEU A 136 -10.25 -3.20 -15.03
C LEU A 136 -11.04 -4.34 -15.69
N CYS A 137 -12.22 -4.65 -15.15
CA CYS A 137 -13.12 -5.70 -15.64
C CYS A 137 -13.84 -5.24 -16.92
N GLY A 138 -13.43 -5.78 -18.06
CA GLY A 138 -14.12 -5.60 -19.33
C GLY A 138 -13.20 -5.93 -20.50
N ALA A 139 -13.54 -6.95 -21.28
CA ALA A 139 -12.85 -7.28 -22.54
C ALA A 139 -13.08 -6.22 -23.65
N SER A 140 -13.84 -5.17 -23.34
CA SER A 140 -14.03 -4.00 -24.19
C SER A 140 -14.34 -2.82 -23.26
N GLU A 141 -13.60 -1.72 -23.40
CA GLU A 141 -13.85 -0.43 -22.74
C GLU A 141 -15.30 0.09 -22.90
N ARG A 142 -16.12 -0.56 -23.74
CA ARG A 142 -17.52 -0.24 -23.99
C ARG A 142 -18.53 -0.89 -23.03
N ILE A 143 -18.19 -1.95 -22.29
CA ILE A 143 -19.20 -2.77 -21.59
C ILE A 143 -19.46 -2.35 -20.15
N ASN A 144 -18.43 -1.96 -19.39
CA ASN A 144 -18.62 -1.56 -17.97
C ASN A 144 -18.99 -0.06 -17.82
N GLY A 145 -18.77 0.75 -18.86
CA GLY A 145 -18.98 2.20 -18.82
C GLY A 145 -18.09 2.91 -17.80
N LEU A 146 -17.01 2.31 -17.32
CA LEU A 146 -16.08 2.92 -16.37
C LEU A 146 -14.86 3.49 -17.12
N VAL A 147 -13.97 4.17 -16.39
CA VAL A 147 -12.75 4.78 -16.97
C VAL A 147 -11.84 3.73 -17.60
N SER A 148 -11.08 4.13 -18.63
CA SER A 148 -10.10 3.26 -19.28
C SER A 148 -8.96 2.85 -18.34
N ARG A 149 -8.21 1.81 -18.72
CA ARG A 149 -7.02 1.36 -17.97
C ARG A 149 -5.95 2.45 -17.94
N GLU A 150 -5.84 3.24 -19.01
CA GLU A 150 -4.91 4.35 -19.15
C GLU A 150 -5.25 5.46 -18.17
N THR A 151 -6.53 5.85 -18.12
CA THR A 151 -7.06 6.86 -17.19
C THR A 151 -6.91 6.39 -15.75
N LEU A 152 -7.21 5.12 -15.45
CA LEU A 152 -7.03 4.56 -14.11
C LEU A 152 -5.57 4.60 -13.66
N ALA A 153 -4.62 4.21 -14.51
CA ALA A 153 -3.21 4.25 -14.12
C ALA A 153 -2.67 5.68 -13.96
N ALA A 154 -3.18 6.64 -14.73
CA ALA A 154 -2.89 8.05 -14.50
C ALA A 154 -3.47 8.53 -13.16
N ALA A 155 -4.71 8.14 -12.84
CA ALA A 155 -5.33 8.44 -11.54
C ALA A 155 -4.54 7.86 -10.36
N TYR A 156 -3.99 6.65 -10.48
CA TYR A 156 -3.07 6.10 -9.47
C TYR A 156 -1.80 6.92 -9.30
N ALA A 157 -1.22 7.41 -10.40
CA ALA A 157 -0.01 8.21 -10.34
C ALA A 157 -0.28 9.58 -9.68
N VAL A 158 -1.44 10.19 -9.95
CA VAL A 158 -1.92 11.38 -9.25
C VAL A 158 -2.13 11.11 -7.76
N ALA A 159 -2.77 9.98 -7.40
CA ALA A 159 -2.98 9.60 -6.00
C ALA A 159 -1.64 9.38 -5.27
N LEU A 160 -0.65 8.75 -5.92
CA LEU A 160 0.69 8.57 -5.37
C LEU A 160 1.40 9.92 -5.19
N ALA A 161 1.27 10.84 -6.14
CA ALA A 161 1.81 12.20 -6.04
C ALA A 161 1.17 12.98 -4.88
N ALA A 162 -0.15 12.86 -4.71
CA ALA A 162 -0.86 13.47 -3.60
C ALA A 162 -0.40 12.91 -2.25
N PHE A 163 -0.23 11.58 -2.11
CA PHE A 163 0.31 10.99 -0.89
C PHE A 163 1.76 11.41 -0.62
N ALA A 164 2.62 11.47 -1.64
CA ALA A 164 3.98 11.95 -1.49
C ALA A 164 4.01 13.43 -1.04
N ALA A 165 3.15 14.27 -1.62
CA ALA A 165 3.04 15.68 -1.24
C ALA A 165 2.53 15.83 0.20
N LEU A 166 1.50 15.07 0.59
CA LEU A 166 0.98 15.06 1.96
C LEU A 166 2.05 14.61 2.96
N GLU A 167 2.87 13.64 2.60
CA GLU A 167 3.97 13.18 3.44
C GLU A 167 5.07 14.25 3.62
N VAL A 168 5.39 15.01 2.56
CA VAL A 168 6.28 16.17 2.65
C VAL A 168 5.67 17.25 3.56
N VAL A 169 4.38 17.55 3.43
CA VAL A 169 3.66 18.50 4.29
C VAL A 169 3.68 18.04 5.75
N ARG A 170 3.46 16.75 6.00
CA ARG A 170 3.47 16.12 7.32
C ARG A 170 4.85 16.21 7.97
N THR A 171 5.89 15.78 7.27
CA THR A 171 7.28 15.76 7.77
C THR A 171 7.83 17.16 8.01
N ARG A 172 7.42 18.15 7.22
CA ARG A 172 7.79 19.56 7.41
C ARG A 172 7.05 20.26 8.56
N GLY A 173 6.07 19.61 9.20
CA GLY A 173 5.29 20.23 10.27
C GLY A 173 4.53 21.48 9.81
N ALA A 174 4.10 21.51 8.55
CA ALA A 174 3.48 22.69 7.96
C ALA A 174 2.28 23.16 8.79
N SER A 175 2.22 24.47 9.03
CA SER A 175 1.17 25.10 9.84
C SER A 175 0.37 26.04 8.96
N VAL A 176 -0.94 25.81 8.85
CA VAL A 176 -1.86 26.70 8.13
C VAL A 176 -2.51 27.63 9.15
N ARG A 177 -2.34 28.94 8.97
CA ARG A 177 -3.07 29.93 9.78
C ARG A 177 -4.47 30.09 9.20
N LEU A 178 -5.47 29.50 9.86
CA LEU A 178 -6.85 29.81 9.58
C LEU A 178 -7.25 31.15 10.24
N PRO A 179 -8.25 31.85 9.70
CA PRO A 179 -8.84 33.01 10.35
C PRO A 179 -9.26 32.67 11.78
N LYS A 180 -9.08 33.61 12.73
CA LYS A 180 -9.38 33.37 14.17
C LYS A 180 -10.81 32.86 14.42
N ALA A 181 -11.77 33.22 13.57
CA ALA A 181 -13.15 32.76 13.63
C ALA A 181 -13.32 31.23 13.40
N LEU A 182 -12.35 30.56 12.77
CA LEU A 182 -12.39 29.14 12.41
C LEU A 182 -11.46 28.26 13.26
N GLY A 183 -10.90 28.79 14.36
CA GLY A 183 -10.16 27.99 15.34
C GLY A 183 -8.63 28.20 15.39
N GLY A 184 -8.07 29.19 14.69
CA GLY A 184 -6.66 29.58 14.81
C GLY A 184 -5.67 28.73 13.98
N PRO A 185 -4.35 28.76 14.30
CA PRO A 185 -3.34 28.05 13.52
C PRO A 185 -3.46 26.53 13.67
N VAL A 186 -3.69 25.83 12.56
CA VAL A 186 -3.75 24.37 12.51
C VAL A 186 -2.40 23.82 12.08
N ARG A 187 -1.81 22.99 12.93
CA ARG A 187 -0.62 22.20 12.59
C ARG A 187 -1.06 21.00 11.78
N VAL A 188 -0.89 21.09 10.46
CA VAL A 188 -1.37 20.09 9.50
C VAL A 188 -0.68 18.75 9.75
N GLY A 189 0.63 18.77 10.00
CA GLY A 189 1.39 17.55 10.32
C GLY A 189 0.87 16.83 11.57
N GLU A 190 0.64 17.53 12.67
CA GLU A 190 0.11 16.93 13.91
C GLU A 190 -1.34 16.42 13.74
N THR A 191 -2.15 17.10 12.93
CA THR A 191 -3.51 16.66 12.62
C THR A 191 -3.50 15.38 11.79
N ILE A 192 -2.61 15.32 10.79
CA ILE A 192 -2.36 14.14 9.97
C ILE A 192 -1.86 12.99 10.87
N ASP A 193 -0.86 13.22 11.72
CA ASP A 193 -0.33 12.22 12.64
C ASP A 193 -1.42 11.68 13.58
N ALA A 194 -2.27 12.54 14.15
CA ALA A 194 -3.38 12.12 15.02
C ALA A 194 -4.47 11.33 14.28
N LEU A 195 -4.72 11.64 13.00
CA LEU A 195 -5.63 10.86 12.15
C LEU A 195 -5.04 9.49 11.83
N PHE A 196 -3.74 9.43 11.54
CA PHE A 196 -3.05 8.22 11.12
C PHE A 196 -2.55 7.34 12.27
N GLU A 197 -2.44 7.86 13.50
CA GLU A 197 -1.99 7.11 14.68
C GLU A 197 -2.77 5.81 14.90
N LYS A 198 -4.07 5.81 14.55
CA LYS A 198 -4.95 4.64 14.66
C LYS A 198 -4.64 3.53 13.64
N PHE A 199 -3.85 3.86 12.62
CA PHE A 199 -3.54 3.03 11.47
C PHE A 199 -2.04 2.73 11.33
N LEU A 200 -1.21 3.31 12.20
CA LEU A 200 0.21 2.98 12.28
C LEU A 200 0.38 1.52 12.70
N ASP A 201 1.19 0.78 11.94
CA ASP A 201 1.57 -0.57 12.31
C ASP A 201 2.78 -0.52 13.26
N HIS A 202 3.09 -1.64 13.92
CA HIS A 202 4.38 -1.82 14.61
C HIS A 202 5.57 -1.58 13.67
N ARG A 203 5.37 -1.70 12.36
CA ARG A 203 6.33 -1.39 11.30
C ARG A 203 6.61 0.12 11.16
N ASP A 204 5.66 0.96 11.57
CA ASP A 204 5.78 2.43 11.61
C ASP A 204 6.14 2.95 13.03
N ALA A 205 6.46 2.03 13.96
CA ALA A 205 6.79 2.38 15.33
C ALA A 205 8.06 3.24 15.37
N GLY A 206 7.87 4.49 15.77
CA GLY A 206 8.93 5.50 15.80
C GLY A 206 8.47 6.88 15.35
N GLY A 207 7.34 7.00 14.63
CA GLY A 207 6.74 8.29 14.21
C GLY A 207 7.61 9.15 13.28
N ALA A 208 8.81 8.66 12.97
CA ALA A 208 9.91 9.41 12.39
C ALA A 208 10.27 8.93 10.97
N THR A 209 9.63 7.86 10.49
CA THR A 209 9.82 7.25 9.17
C THR A 209 8.69 7.63 8.23
N VAL A 210 8.97 7.61 6.93
CA VAL A 210 7.95 7.75 5.89
C VAL A 210 6.85 6.73 6.17
N VAL A 211 5.59 7.14 6.20
CA VAL A 211 4.47 6.24 6.51
C VAL A 211 4.19 5.33 5.31
N LEU A 212 5.08 4.37 5.09
CA LEU A 212 5.10 3.44 3.97
C LEU A 212 3.87 2.53 3.96
N SER A 213 3.33 2.19 5.12
CA SER A 213 2.15 1.32 5.24
C SER A 213 0.94 1.85 4.46
N HIS A 214 0.74 3.16 4.42
CA HIS A 214 -0.43 3.79 3.80
C HIS A 214 -0.32 3.91 2.28
N VAL A 215 0.91 4.07 1.77
CA VAL A 215 1.19 4.12 0.33
C VAL A 215 1.35 2.72 -0.26
N SER A 216 1.74 1.73 0.57
CA SER A 216 2.02 0.37 0.12
C SER A 216 0.84 -0.30 -0.57
N LEU A 217 -0.39 -0.12 -0.08
CA LEU A 217 -1.59 -0.71 -0.70
C LEU A 217 -1.91 -0.06 -2.06
N LEU A 218 -1.72 1.26 -2.19
CA LEU A 218 -1.87 1.92 -3.49
C LEU A 218 -0.83 1.41 -4.48
N VAL A 219 0.43 1.32 -4.07
CA VAL A 219 1.51 0.79 -4.91
C VAL A 219 1.26 -0.68 -5.27
N ALA A 220 0.73 -1.48 -4.34
CA ALA A 220 0.37 -2.88 -4.55
C ALA A 220 -0.55 -3.05 -5.77
N VAL A 221 -1.58 -2.20 -5.88
CA VAL A 221 -2.56 -2.26 -6.98
C VAL A 221 -2.12 -1.48 -8.21
N ALA A 222 -1.32 -0.42 -8.06
CA ALA A 222 -0.93 0.46 -9.15
C ALA A 222 0.27 -0.07 -9.96
N ALA A 223 1.29 -0.61 -9.30
CA ALA A 223 2.51 -1.03 -9.95
C ALA A 223 2.28 -2.13 -11.02
N PRO A 224 1.48 -3.19 -10.77
CA PRO A 224 1.21 -4.18 -11.79
C PRO A 224 0.50 -3.61 -13.03
N LEU A 225 -0.43 -2.67 -12.84
CA LEU A 225 -1.06 -1.97 -13.94
C LEU A 225 -0.02 -1.16 -14.74
N TRP A 226 0.83 -0.37 -14.08
CA TRP A 226 1.86 0.43 -14.78
C TRP A 226 2.84 -0.42 -15.57
N LEU A 227 3.32 -1.52 -15.00
CA LEU A 227 4.28 -2.42 -15.64
C LEU A 227 3.69 -3.14 -16.86
N THR A 228 2.38 -3.30 -16.90
CA THR A 228 1.68 -3.96 -18.02
C THR A 228 1.06 -2.99 -19.02
N ARG A 229 1.23 -1.67 -18.84
CA ARG A 229 0.76 -0.65 -19.80
C ARG A 229 1.34 -0.85 -21.20
N GLY A 230 2.63 -1.18 -21.30
CA GLY A 230 3.32 -1.38 -22.58
C GLY A 230 2.88 -2.64 -23.32
N SER A 231 2.28 -3.61 -22.63
CA SER A 231 1.76 -4.84 -23.25
C SER A 231 0.28 -4.75 -23.63
N LEU A 232 -0.39 -3.61 -23.41
CA LEU A 232 -1.80 -3.40 -23.78
C LEU A 232 -2.05 -3.43 -25.30
N GLY A 233 -1.00 -3.30 -26.12
CA GLY A 233 -1.05 -3.48 -27.58
C GLY A 233 -0.52 -4.84 -28.06
N ALA A 234 0.03 -5.68 -27.18
CA ALA A 234 0.46 -7.03 -27.52
C ALA A 234 -0.77 -7.94 -27.66
N ALA A 235 -0.67 -8.98 -28.49
CA ALA A 235 -1.78 -9.86 -28.87
C ALA A 235 -2.66 -10.24 -27.66
N ARG A 236 -3.99 -10.23 -27.86
CA ARG A 236 -5.06 -10.54 -26.88
C ARG A 236 -4.90 -11.87 -26.13
N HIS A 237 -3.90 -12.68 -26.51
CA HIS A 237 -3.57 -13.96 -25.91
C HIS A 237 -2.45 -13.91 -24.85
N ASP A 238 -1.91 -12.73 -24.52
CA ASP A 238 -0.92 -12.60 -23.45
C ASP A 238 -1.58 -12.51 -22.06
N ALA A 239 -1.30 -13.50 -21.22
CA ALA A 239 -1.78 -13.56 -19.85
C ALA A 239 -1.40 -12.34 -19.02
N VAL A 240 -0.21 -11.80 -19.29
CA VAL A 240 0.34 -10.65 -18.57
C VAL A 240 -0.43 -9.38 -18.93
N ALA A 241 -0.77 -9.19 -20.22
CA ALA A 241 -1.57 -8.05 -20.67
C ALA A 241 -3.02 -8.08 -20.13
N THR A 242 -3.62 -9.28 -20.05
CA THR A 242 -5.02 -9.43 -19.62
C THR A 242 -5.17 -9.39 -18.10
N PHE A 243 -4.34 -10.13 -17.35
CA PHE A 243 -4.49 -10.32 -15.90
C PHE A 243 -3.46 -9.58 -15.06
N GLY A 244 -2.33 -9.19 -15.65
CA GLY A 244 -1.30 -8.46 -14.91
C GLY A 244 -1.81 -7.19 -14.22
N PRO A 245 -2.72 -6.39 -14.82
CA PRO A 245 -3.37 -5.28 -14.13
C PRO A 245 -4.10 -5.65 -12.83
N PHE A 246 -4.57 -6.89 -12.71
CA PHE A 246 -5.29 -7.39 -11.53
C PHE A 246 -4.37 -7.99 -10.46
N ALA A 247 -3.07 -8.15 -10.71
CA ALA A 247 -2.18 -8.89 -9.81
C ALA A 247 -2.22 -8.36 -8.37
N GLY A 248 -2.24 -7.03 -8.18
CA GLY A 248 -2.36 -6.43 -6.86
C GLY A 248 -3.72 -6.65 -6.18
N ILE A 249 -4.79 -6.55 -6.95
CA ILE A 249 -6.17 -6.78 -6.46
C ILE A 249 -6.36 -8.24 -6.06
N VAL A 250 -5.87 -9.18 -6.87
CA VAL A 250 -5.93 -10.61 -6.59
C VAL A 250 -5.07 -10.91 -5.38
N ALA A 251 -3.76 -10.64 -5.45
CA ALA A 251 -2.82 -11.11 -4.44
C ALA A 251 -3.00 -10.44 -3.08
N VAL A 252 -3.17 -9.12 -3.04
CA VAL A 252 -3.27 -8.34 -1.78
C VAL A 252 -4.73 -8.04 -1.43
N GLY A 253 -5.58 -7.73 -2.40
CA GLY A 253 -7.01 -7.48 -2.14
C GLY A 253 -7.75 -8.71 -1.65
N ILE A 254 -7.61 -9.83 -2.37
CA ILE A 254 -8.39 -11.06 -2.15
C ILE A 254 -7.58 -12.12 -1.41
N GLY A 255 -6.40 -12.49 -1.92
CA GLY A 255 -5.54 -13.54 -1.37
C GLY A 255 -5.11 -13.27 0.06
N ASP A 256 -4.45 -12.13 0.29
CA ASP A 256 -3.96 -11.73 1.61
C ASP A 256 -5.11 -11.56 2.64
N THR A 257 -6.26 -11.03 2.20
CA THR A 257 -7.49 -10.99 3.01
C THR A 257 -7.94 -12.39 3.43
N CYS A 258 -8.08 -13.31 2.47
CA CYS A 258 -8.52 -14.68 2.75
C CYS A 258 -7.51 -15.41 3.65
N ALA A 259 -6.22 -15.27 3.35
CA ALA A 259 -5.14 -15.88 4.13
C ALA A 259 -5.16 -15.40 5.58
N SER A 260 -5.40 -14.11 5.81
CA SER A 260 -5.47 -13.54 7.15
C SER A 260 -6.72 -13.98 7.91
N VAL A 261 -7.89 -14.01 7.27
CA VAL A 261 -9.14 -14.45 7.91
C VAL A 261 -9.07 -15.93 8.28
N VAL A 262 -8.61 -16.78 7.36
CA VAL A 262 -8.47 -18.21 7.62
C VAL A 262 -7.34 -18.49 8.60
N GLY A 263 -6.20 -17.81 8.46
CA GLY A 263 -5.07 -17.96 9.37
C GLY A 263 -5.42 -17.61 10.82
N VAL A 264 -6.22 -16.56 11.04
CA VAL A 264 -6.68 -16.19 12.39
C VAL A 264 -7.72 -17.16 12.95
N ARG A 265 -8.62 -17.69 12.11
CA ARG A 265 -9.75 -18.54 12.57
C ARG A 265 -9.41 -20.02 12.67
N LEU A 266 -8.62 -20.52 11.73
CA LEU A 266 -8.38 -21.95 11.51
C LEU A 266 -6.89 -22.31 11.52
N GLY A 267 -5.99 -21.32 11.58
CA GLY A 267 -4.56 -21.55 11.54
C GLY A 267 -4.05 -22.29 12.78
N LYS A 268 -3.42 -23.44 12.55
CA LYS A 268 -2.82 -24.27 13.61
C LYS A 268 -1.35 -24.53 13.34
N THR A 269 -0.98 -24.59 12.07
CA THR A 269 0.35 -24.98 11.63
C THR A 269 1.14 -23.73 11.21
N PRO A 270 2.18 -23.31 11.95
CA PRO A 270 3.03 -22.21 11.54
C PRO A 270 3.70 -22.53 10.19
N ALA A 271 3.71 -21.56 9.27
CA ALA A 271 4.34 -21.75 7.96
C ALA A 271 5.88 -21.86 8.07
N PHE A 272 6.47 -21.17 9.07
CA PHE A 272 7.90 -21.23 9.39
C PHE A 272 8.10 -21.24 10.90
N ARG A 273 9.26 -21.73 11.36
CA ARG A 273 9.60 -21.99 12.77
C ARG A 273 9.50 -20.77 13.70
N HIS A 274 9.39 -19.55 13.15
CA HIS A 274 9.24 -18.28 13.88
C HIS A 274 8.19 -17.32 13.27
N SER A 275 7.38 -17.77 12.31
CA SER A 275 6.38 -16.91 11.66
C SER A 275 5.03 -17.00 12.36
N ARG A 276 4.33 -15.86 12.45
CA ARG A 276 2.91 -15.81 12.87
C ARG A 276 1.95 -16.22 11.75
N LYS A 277 2.45 -16.41 10.53
CA LYS A 277 1.65 -16.84 9.36
C LYS A 277 1.49 -18.35 9.40
N THR A 278 0.33 -18.84 8.99
CA THR A 278 -0.02 -20.26 9.07
C THR A 278 -0.13 -20.90 7.69
N ALA A 279 0.15 -22.20 7.60
CA ALA A 279 0.04 -22.97 6.37
C ALA A 279 -1.42 -23.00 5.86
N GLU A 280 -2.40 -23.07 6.77
CA GLU A 280 -3.82 -23.04 6.43
C GLU A 280 -4.22 -21.69 5.82
N GLY A 281 -3.70 -20.58 6.38
CA GLY A 281 -3.88 -19.25 5.81
C GLY A 281 -3.25 -19.14 4.42
N ALA A 282 -2.03 -19.64 4.25
CA ALA A 282 -1.34 -19.64 2.96
C ALA A 282 -2.13 -20.40 1.88
N PHE A 283 -2.61 -21.60 2.21
CA PHE A 283 -3.44 -22.40 1.31
C PHE A 283 -4.74 -21.67 0.94
N ALA A 284 -5.43 -21.08 1.91
CA ALA A 284 -6.63 -20.30 1.65
C ALA A 284 -6.38 -19.07 0.78
N GLY A 285 -5.24 -18.39 0.97
CA GLY A 285 -4.81 -17.29 0.11
C GLY A 285 -4.53 -17.74 -1.32
N ALA A 286 -3.82 -18.86 -1.50
CA ALA A 286 -3.57 -19.44 -2.82
C ALA A 286 -4.87 -19.84 -3.53
N ALA A 287 -5.79 -20.51 -2.82
CA ALA A 287 -7.09 -20.89 -3.35
C ALA A 287 -7.94 -19.67 -3.75
N ALA A 288 -7.94 -18.63 -2.92
CA ALA A 288 -8.65 -17.38 -3.20
C ALA A 288 -8.05 -16.63 -4.40
N ASN A 289 -6.72 -16.58 -4.51
CA ASN A 289 -6.03 -16.02 -5.68
C ASN A 289 -6.42 -16.76 -6.97
N ALA A 290 -6.38 -18.08 -6.93
CA ALA A 290 -6.74 -18.92 -8.07
C ALA A 290 -8.21 -18.74 -8.47
N ALA A 291 -9.13 -18.78 -7.50
CA ALA A 291 -10.56 -18.60 -7.72
C ALA A 291 -10.89 -17.21 -8.27
N ALA A 292 -10.29 -16.15 -7.72
CA ALA A 292 -10.48 -14.79 -8.20
C ALA A 292 -9.97 -14.62 -9.64
N SER A 293 -8.78 -15.13 -9.93
CA SER A 293 -8.20 -15.09 -11.28
C SER A 293 -9.04 -15.86 -12.29
N TRP A 294 -9.60 -17.00 -11.87
CA TRP A 294 -10.51 -17.79 -12.69
C TRP A 294 -11.85 -17.07 -12.94
N ALA A 295 -12.41 -16.43 -11.93
CA ALA A 295 -13.63 -15.61 -12.07
C ALA A 295 -13.40 -14.41 -13.01
N LEU A 296 -12.25 -13.75 -12.89
CA LEU A 296 -11.85 -12.68 -13.81
C LEU A 296 -11.68 -13.19 -15.25
N TRP A 297 -11.13 -14.39 -15.43
CA TRP A 297 -11.00 -15.03 -16.74
C TRP A 297 -12.34 -15.36 -17.39
N ARG A 298 -13.29 -15.86 -16.59
CA ARG A 298 -14.67 -16.06 -17.00
C ARG A 298 -15.34 -14.74 -17.43
N ALA A 299 -15.07 -13.66 -16.70
CA ALA A 299 -15.62 -12.34 -16.99
C ALA A 299 -14.97 -11.65 -18.21
N SER A 300 -13.72 -11.99 -18.54
CA SER A 300 -12.97 -11.43 -19.67
C SER A 300 -13.20 -12.17 -20.99
N ALA A 301 -14.34 -12.87 -21.15
CA ALA A 301 -14.73 -13.59 -22.36
C ALA A 301 -13.75 -14.70 -22.83
N GLY A 302 -12.93 -15.25 -21.92
CA GLY A 302 -12.19 -16.51 -22.17
C GLY A 302 -10.85 -16.41 -22.89
N ASP A 303 -10.28 -15.22 -23.08
CA ASP A 303 -8.98 -15.09 -23.75
C ASP A 303 -7.82 -15.74 -22.94
N ALA A 304 -7.35 -16.87 -23.48
CA ALA A 304 -6.04 -17.57 -23.44
C ALA A 304 -5.21 -17.71 -22.15
N VAL A 305 -5.71 -17.42 -20.95
CA VAL A 305 -4.93 -17.74 -19.73
C VAL A 305 -5.26 -19.12 -19.21
N SER A 306 -4.30 -20.02 -19.42
CA SER A 306 -4.37 -21.38 -18.91
C SER A 306 -4.38 -21.37 -17.38
N TRP A 307 -5.20 -22.22 -16.77
CA TRP A 307 -5.13 -22.54 -15.34
C TRP A 307 -3.73 -23.01 -14.93
N ARG A 308 -2.94 -23.55 -15.87
CA ARG A 308 -1.52 -23.92 -15.71
C ARG A 308 -0.62 -22.71 -15.41
N ALA A 309 -1.05 -21.49 -15.72
CA ALA A 309 -0.35 -20.27 -15.34
C ALA A 309 -0.86 -19.70 -14.00
N ILE A 310 -2.19 -19.75 -13.79
CA ILE A 310 -2.84 -19.19 -12.59
C ILE A 310 -2.46 -19.97 -11.32
N LEU A 311 -2.47 -21.31 -11.36
CA LEU A 311 -2.21 -22.12 -10.17
C LEU A 311 -0.77 -21.94 -9.64
N PRO A 312 0.30 -22.06 -10.45
CA PRO A 312 1.66 -21.86 -9.94
C PRO A 312 1.90 -20.43 -9.46
N ALA A 313 1.34 -19.42 -10.14
CA ALA A 313 1.43 -18.03 -9.71
C ALA A 313 0.74 -17.79 -8.36
N SER A 314 -0.44 -18.38 -8.15
CA SER A 314 -1.20 -18.27 -6.91
C SER A 314 -0.49 -18.94 -5.74
N LEU A 315 0.06 -20.15 -5.96
CA LEU A 315 0.83 -20.89 -4.96
C LEU A 315 2.14 -20.16 -4.62
N GLY A 316 2.89 -19.72 -5.62
CA GLY A 316 4.16 -19.01 -5.41
C GLY A 316 3.97 -17.67 -4.71
N ALA A 317 2.92 -16.92 -5.04
CA ALA A 317 2.59 -15.68 -4.34
C ALA A 317 2.19 -15.94 -2.88
N ALA A 318 1.39 -16.97 -2.60
CA ALA A 318 1.04 -17.34 -1.23
C ALA A 318 2.24 -17.85 -0.41
N TRP A 319 3.18 -18.54 -1.07
CA TRP A 319 4.44 -18.93 -0.45
C TRP A 319 5.34 -17.73 -0.15
N LEU A 320 5.44 -16.76 -1.08
CA LEU A 320 6.20 -15.55 -0.82
C LEU A 320 5.56 -14.71 0.29
N GLU A 321 4.23 -14.68 0.35
CA GLU A 321 3.48 -14.06 1.44
C GLU A 321 3.87 -14.69 2.78
N THR A 322 3.99 -16.02 2.89
CA THR A 322 4.44 -16.64 4.15
C THR A 322 5.90 -16.34 4.48
N ALA A 323 6.76 -16.19 3.47
CA ALA A 323 8.19 -15.96 3.63
C ALA A 323 8.57 -14.51 3.94
N THR A 324 7.68 -13.55 3.65
CA THR A 324 7.96 -12.11 3.82
C THR A 324 7.23 -11.52 5.02
N GLU A 325 7.94 -10.79 5.87
CA GLU A 325 7.35 -10.13 7.06
C GLU A 325 7.16 -8.62 6.90
N GLN A 326 7.99 -7.94 6.10
CA GLN A 326 8.11 -6.48 6.14
C GLN A 326 7.45 -5.72 4.97
N SER A 327 7.14 -6.36 3.83
CA SER A 327 6.57 -5.65 2.67
C SER A 327 5.77 -6.55 1.72
N ASP A 328 4.86 -7.32 2.30
CA ASP A 328 3.84 -8.13 1.62
C ASP A 328 3.13 -7.34 0.49
N ASN A 329 2.68 -6.12 0.79
CA ASN A 329 1.97 -5.27 -0.17
C ASN A 329 2.82 -4.80 -1.36
N ALA A 330 4.15 -4.73 -1.26
CA ALA A 330 4.99 -4.27 -2.37
C ALA A 330 5.44 -5.44 -3.27
N PHE A 331 5.85 -6.56 -2.66
CA PHE A 331 6.51 -7.64 -3.40
C PHE A 331 5.56 -8.72 -3.91
N VAL A 332 4.52 -9.05 -3.14
CA VAL A 332 3.63 -10.18 -3.48
C VAL A 332 2.83 -9.94 -4.78
N PRO A 333 2.29 -8.73 -5.05
CA PRO A 333 1.70 -8.42 -6.35
C PRO A 333 2.65 -8.59 -7.53
N LEU A 334 3.90 -8.13 -7.37
CA LEU A 334 4.91 -8.17 -8.42
C LEU A 334 5.41 -9.60 -8.65
N ALA A 335 5.54 -10.39 -7.59
CA ALA A 335 5.86 -11.81 -7.69
C ALA A 335 4.73 -12.58 -8.38
N TYR A 336 3.47 -12.33 -8.02
CA TYR A 336 2.33 -12.92 -8.71
C TYR A 336 2.37 -12.60 -10.22
N LEU A 337 2.58 -11.32 -10.57
CA LEU A 337 2.73 -10.87 -11.96
C LEU A 337 3.86 -11.60 -12.69
N ALA A 338 5.05 -11.66 -12.09
CA ALA A 338 6.22 -12.31 -12.68
C ALA A 338 5.99 -13.80 -12.89
N LEU A 339 5.44 -14.49 -11.88
CA LEU A 339 5.14 -15.92 -11.96
C LEU A 339 4.08 -16.22 -13.02
N LEU A 340 3.06 -15.37 -13.15
CA LEU A 340 2.05 -15.48 -14.21
C LEU A 340 2.70 -15.35 -15.60
N GLY A 341 3.64 -14.41 -15.77
CA GLY A 341 4.40 -14.24 -17.01
C GLY A 341 5.29 -15.44 -17.34
N CYS A 342 5.98 -16.01 -16.34
CA CYS A 342 6.81 -17.20 -16.53
C CYS A 342 5.97 -18.42 -16.90
N ALA A 343 4.87 -18.67 -16.17
CA ALA A 343 4.06 -19.86 -16.36
C ALA A 343 3.20 -19.82 -17.64
N SER A 344 2.84 -18.62 -18.12
CA SER A 344 2.18 -18.45 -19.43
C SER A 344 3.12 -18.75 -20.60
N ARG A 345 4.39 -18.33 -20.53
CA ARG A 345 5.42 -18.67 -21.55
C ARG A 345 5.72 -20.17 -21.60
N GLY A 346 5.86 -20.82 -20.44
CA GLY A 346 6.06 -22.27 -20.38
C GLY A 346 4.88 -23.09 -20.92
N SER A 347 3.65 -22.58 -20.78
CA SER A 347 2.45 -23.24 -21.31
C SER A 347 2.34 -23.17 -22.84
N LEU A 348 2.95 -22.16 -23.48
CA LEU A 348 2.99 -22.03 -24.94
C LEU A 348 4.02 -22.98 -25.58
N SER A 349 5.07 -23.38 -24.85
CA SER A 349 6.10 -24.30 -25.35
C SER A 349 5.69 -25.78 -25.32
N LEU A 350 4.55 -26.12 -24.71
CA LEU A 350 4.04 -27.49 -24.53
C LEU A 350 2.81 -27.79 -25.41
N LYS A 351 2.52 -26.92 -26.39
CA LYS A 351 1.51 -27.14 -27.43
C LYS A 351 2.22 -27.36 -28.76
#